data_AF-A0A0S1Y548-F1
#
_entry.id   AF-A0A0S1Y548-F1
#
_cell.length_a   1.000
_cell.length_b   1.000
_cell.length_c   1.000
_cell.angle_alpha   90.00
_cell.angle_beta   90.00
_cell.angle_gamma   90.00
#
_symmetry.space_group_name_H-M   'P 1'
#
loop_
_entity.id
_entity.type
_entity.pdbx_description
1 polymer ?
#
loop_
_entity_poly.entity_id
_entity_poly.type
_entity_poly.pdbx_seq_one_letter_code
_entity_poly.pdbx_strand_id
1 'polypeptide(L)'
;MTFHSAPASIGNRAMARVDPAAIAHNLDQVRRRMGSGGPASQGPRVWASIKADAYGHGIHHVVPALADADGLAVSRLADVAVCRDAGWRGPILIYGGLQDLIEVAHLDQPGLHLVISSVEQLDWLAARPLHCPPPWLWLRYVGDLGVIGLDYDTYRAAYARCEPWLARGDIAGIGHFQHYAAADLPIGIAAAQARFRTLTARMAGPRSTSSSPTILCHPEHAATTHWIRPGRLLYGLSPLPDRTGTQLGLRPALSMRARLAAVHEVAAGTPLGYHGAFVAPTAMRVGVVNCGYAQGYPGHPPVGMPVLVNGRLARGLGQVMMEHLLVDLGNHPDAAPGTPVILWGTPELPAEHVAAACGRTAPELITGLTGRVPIRAS
;
A
#
# COMPACT_ATOMS: atom_id res chain seq x y z
N MET A 1 -2.63 -22.23 -21.05
CA MET A 1 -2.74 -23.34 -20.08
C MET A 1 -3.64 -22.88 -18.96
N THR A 2 -4.84 -23.45 -18.90
CA THR A 2 -5.89 -23.15 -17.91
C THR A 2 -5.48 -23.65 -16.53
N PHE A 3 -5.23 -22.72 -15.60
CA PHE A 3 -5.06 -23.06 -14.19
C PHE A 3 -6.40 -23.57 -13.64
N HIS A 4 -6.46 -24.87 -13.37
CA HIS A 4 -7.55 -25.46 -12.59
C HIS A 4 -7.57 -24.82 -11.20
N SER A 5 -8.71 -24.25 -10.82
CA SER A 5 -8.98 -23.80 -9.45
C SER A 5 -9.04 -25.02 -8.52
N ALA A 6 -7.97 -25.23 -7.75
CA ALA A 6 -7.96 -26.25 -6.71
C ALA A 6 -9.03 -25.94 -5.63
N PRO A 7 -9.74 -26.95 -5.11
CA PRO A 7 -10.75 -26.75 -4.07
C PRO A 7 -10.15 -26.12 -2.81
N ALA A 8 -10.94 -25.27 -2.16
CA ALA A 8 -10.52 -24.29 -1.14
C ALA A 8 -9.92 -24.84 0.18
N SER A 9 -9.68 -26.14 0.33
CA SER A 9 -9.15 -26.74 1.56
C SER A 9 -7.95 -27.67 1.37
N ILE A 10 -7.48 -27.93 0.14
CA ILE A 10 -6.33 -28.82 -0.08
C ILE A 10 -5.05 -27.99 -0.22
N GLY A 11 -4.18 -28.01 0.80
CA GLY A 11 -2.76 -27.63 0.66
C GLY A 11 -2.33 -26.23 1.12
N ASN A 12 -3.23 -25.36 1.62
CA ASN A 12 -2.82 -24.01 2.03
C ASN A 12 -2.15 -23.98 3.41
N ARG A 13 -0.82 -24.04 3.37
CA ARG A 13 0.14 -23.99 4.49
C ARG A 13 0.12 -22.64 5.23
N ALA A 14 0.02 -21.55 4.49
CA ALA A 14 -0.19 -20.18 4.95
C ALA A 14 -1.25 -19.47 4.10
N MET A 15 -1.84 -18.39 4.60
CA MET A 15 -2.79 -17.54 3.88
C MET A 15 -2.75 -16.08 4.36
N ALA A 16 -3.08 -15.16 3.46
CA ALA A 16 -3.37 -13.77 3.80
C ALA A 16 -4.89 -13.61 3.93
N ARG A 17 -5.36 -13.18 5.10
CA ARG A 17 -6.76 -12.83 5.31
C ARG A 17 -6.92 -11.32 5.26
N VAL A 18 -7.72 -10.85 4.32
CA VAL A 18 -8.08 -9.44 4.11
C VAL A 18 -9.42 -9.15 4.78
N ASP A 19 -9.51 -8.01 5.46
CA ASP A 19 -10.73 -7.48 6.07
C ASP A 19 -11.17 -6.21 5.32
N PRO A 20 -12.14 -6.31 4.38
CA PRO A 20 -12.66 -5.15 3.67
C PRO A 20 -13.37 -4.14 4.59
N ALA A 21 -13.96 -4.57 5.70
CA ALA A 21 -14.60 -3.65 6.65
C ALA A 21 -13.57 -2.79 7.38
N ALA A 22 -12.35 -3.30 7.61
CA ALA A 22 -11.23 -2.50 8.09
C ALA A 22 -10.84 -1.40 7.10
N ILE A 23 -10.81 -1.69 5.79
CA ILE A 23 -10.54 -0.69 4.75
C ILE A 23 -11.60 0.43 4.78
N ALA A 24 -12.89 0.07 4.81
CA ALA A 24 -13.99 1.04 4.86
C ALA A 24 -13.91 1.91 6.12
N HIS A 25 -13.68 1.30 7.28
CA HIS A 25 -13.44 2.03 8.54
C HIS A 25 -12.27 3.00 8.41
N ASN A 26 -11.15 2.57 7.84
CA ASN A 26 -9.96 3.41 7.69
C ASN A 26 -10.18 4.58 6.72
N LEU A 27 -10.94 4.37 5.64
CA LEU A 27 -11.36 5.44 4.73
C LEU A 27 -12.19 6.50 5.47
N ASP A 28 -13.16 6.07 6.28
CA ASP A 28 -13.95 6.96 7.14
C ASP A 28 -13.06 7.73 8.14
N GLN A 29 -12.08 7.05 8.78
CA GLN A 29 -11.12 7.72 9.65
C GLN A 29 -10.28 8.79 8.91
N VAL A 30 -9.90 8.54 7.65
CA VAL A 30 -9.21 9.56 6.83
C VAL A 30 -10.13 10.75 6.57
N ARG A 31 -11.39 10.52 6.17
CA ARG A 31 -12.37 11.60 5.93
C ARG A 31 -12.60 12.44 7.19
N ARG A 32 -12.82 11.81 8.35
CA ARG A 32 -13.00 12.50 9.64
C ARG A 32 -11.81 13.38 10.00
N ARG A 33 -10.58 12.91 9.80
CA ARG A 33 -9.36 13.70 10.08
C ARG A 33 -9.22 14.94 9.21
N MET A 34 -9.74 14.92 7.99
CA MET A 34 -9.68 16.07 7.09
C MET A 34 -10.78 17.10 7.33
N GLY A 35 -11.76 16.76 8.18
CA GLY A 35 -12.85 17.64 8.59
C GLY A 35 -13.81 18.01 7.45
N SER A 36 -15.08 18.15 7.80
CA SER A 36 -16.10 18.81 6.96
C SER A 36 -15.95 20.36 6.97
N GLY A 37 -14.80 20.90 7.37
CA GLY A 37 -14.69 22.21 8.03
C GLY A 37 -13.71 23.22 7.41
N GLY A 38 -13.55 23.24 6.08
CA GLY A 38 -12.91 24.35 5.38
C GLY A 38 -13.92 25.37 4.84
N PRO A 39 -13.51 26.62 4.47
CA PRO A 39 -14.41 27.64 3.92
C PRO A 39 -15.12 27.22 2.61
N ALA A 40 -14.65 26.14 1.97
CA ALA A 40 -15.45 25.30 1.09
C ALA A 40 -15.92 24.07 1.89
N SER A 41 -17.19 24.09 2.28
CA SER A 41 -17.93 23.19 3.18
C SER A 41 -17.81 21.64 3.05
N GLN A 42 -16.82 21.06 2.35
CA GLN A 42 -16.76 19.60 2.11
C GLN A 42 -15.36 18.92 2.24
N GLY A 43 -14.28 19.65 2.54
CA GLY A 43 -12.94 19.04 2.67
C GLY A 43 -12.35 18.51 1.33
N PRO A 44 -11.12 17.96 1.33
CA PRO A 44 -10.49 17.43 0.12
C PRO A 44 -11.14 16.13 -0.36
N ARG A 45 -11.18 15.93 -1.69
CA ARG A 45 -11.56 14.64 -2.29
C ARG A 45 -10.46 13.58 -2.07
N VAL A 46 -10.84 12.31 -2.12
CA VAL A 46 -9.96 11.17 -1.81
C VAL A 46 -9.67 10.34 -3.06
N TRP A 47 -8.39 10.28 -3.44
CA TRP A 47 -7.85 9.23 -4.30
C TRP A 47 -7.42 8.04 -3.43
N ALA A 48 -8.25 7.01 -3.32
CA ALA A 48 -7.91 5.82 -2.57
C ALA A 48 -6.80 5.04 -3.30
N SER A 49 -5.61 5.00 -2.71
CA SER A 49 -4.43 4.47 -3.39
C SER A 49 -4.38 2.95 -3.29
N ILE A 50 -4.58 2.28 -4.43
CA ILE A 50 -4.67 0.82 -4.58
C ILE A 50 -3.58 0.24 -5.51
N LYS A 51 -2.47 0.95 -5.66
CA LYS A 51 -1.29 0.45 -6.37
C LYS A 51 -0.72 -0.83 -5.76
N ALA A 52 0.08 -1.55 -6.56
CA ALA A 52 0.70 -2.82 -6.16
C ALA A 52 -0.35 -3.83 -5.65
N ASP A 53 -1.40 -4.05 -6.46
CA ASP A 53 -2.53 -4.92 -6.14
C ASP A 53 -3.18 -4.60 -4.78
N ALA A 54 -3.55 -3.33 -4.59
CA ALA A 54 -4.03 -2.78 -3.33
C ALA A 54 -3.09 -3.06 -2.15
N TYR A 55 -1.80 -2.74 -2.31
CA TYR A 55 -0.76 -3.03 -1.31
C TYR A 55 -0.72 -4.52 -0.91
N GLY A 56 -0.89 -5.42 -1.89
CA GLY A 56 -0.92 -6.88 -1.67
C GLY A 56 -2.23 -7.42 -1.08
N HIS A 57 -3.28 -6.60 -0.97
CA HIS A 57 -4.59 -7.03 -0.46
C HIS A 57 -5.51 -7.58 -1.56
N GLY A 58 -5.16 -7.44 -2.83
CA GLY A 58 -5.98 -7.85 -3.96
C GLY A 58 -7.03 -6.78 -4.30
N ILE A 59 -6.95 -6.20 -5.50
CA ILE A 59 -7.87 -5.14 -5.94
C ILE A 59 -9.34 -5.58 -5.82
N HIS A 60 -9.67 -6.81 -6.23
CA HIS A 60 -11.04 -7.34 -6.14
C HIS A 60 -11.59 -7.43 -4.71
N HIS A 61 -10.72 -7.59 -3.70
CA HIS A 61 -11.14 -7.65 -2.29
C HIS A 61 -11.33 -6.26 -1.69
N VAL A 62 -10.64 -5.24 -2.22
CA VAL A 62 -10.57 -3.90 -1.64
C VAL A 62 -11.55 -2.93 -2.30
N VAL A 63 -11.75 -3.00 -3.62
CA VAL A 63 -12.58 -2.04 -4.37
C VAL A 63 -14.01 -1.92 -3.81
N PRO A 64 -14.74 -3.00 -3.48
CA PRO A 64 -16.08 -2.88 -2.90
C PRO A 64 -16.12 -2.08 -1.60
N ALA A 65 -15.07 -2.16 -0.77
CA ALA A 65 -14.96 -1.42 0.49
C ALA A 65 -14.57 0.06 0.30
N LEU A 66 -14.22 0.46 -0.91
CA LEU A 66 -13.87 1.83 -1.28
C LEU A 66 -15.01 2.55 -2.02
N ALA A 67 -16.23 2.03 -1.97
CA ALA A 67 -17.40 2.62 -2.65
C ALA A 67 -17.60 4.12 -2.31
N ASP A 68 -17.26 4.53 -1.09
CA ASP A 68 -17.36 5.91 -0.63
C ASP A 68 -16.12 6.76 -0.93
N ALA A 69 -15.13 6.26 -1.69
CA ALA A 69 -14.01 7.08 -2.17
C ALA A 69 -14.45 8.00 -3.33
N ASP A 70 -13.78 9.13 -3.52
CA ASP A 70 -14.08 10.01 -4.66
C ASP A 70 -13.43 9.51 -5.96
N GLY A 71 -12.42 8.66 -5.84
CA GLY A 71 -11.61 8.15 -6.94
C GLY A 71 -10.64 7.06 -6.47
N LEU A 72 -10.19 6.20 -7.39
CA LEU A 72 -9.11 5.24 -7.11
C LEU A 72 -7.79 5.75 -7.70
N ALA A 73 -6.66 5.37 -7.11
CA ALA A 73 -5.34 5.63 -7.67
C ALA A 73 -4.52 4.34 -7.82
N VAL A 74 -4.17 4.01 -9.06
CA VAL A 74 -3.39 2.82 -9.46
C VAL A 74 -2.01 3.24 -9.97
N SER A 75 -1.09 2.29 -10.14
CA SER A 75 0.22 2.58 -10.72
C SER A 75 0.19 2.55 -12.25
N ARG A 76 -0.55 1.61 -12.84
CA ARG A 76 -0.47 1.28 -14.27
C ARG A 76 -1.82 1.43 -14.94
N LEU A 77 -1.83 1.74 -16.24
CA LEU A 77 -3.06 1.76 -17.04
C LEU A 77 -3.74 0.39 -17.06
N ALA A 78 -2.98 -0.71 -17.10
CA ALA A 78 -3.52 -2.07 -17.06
C ALA A 78 -4.37 -2.38 -15.81
N ASP A 79 -4.12 -1.70 -14.68
CA ASP A 79 -4.89 -1.92 -13.45
C ASP A 79 -6.30 -1.28 -13.52
N VAL A 80 -6.55 -0.38 -14.49
CA VAL A 80 -7.85 0.26 -14.70
C VAL A 80 -8.91 -0.79 -15.01
N ALA A 81 -8.64 -1.72 -15.93
CA ALA A 81 -9.56 -2.80 -16.29
C ALA A 81 -9.90 -3.67 -15.08
N VAL A 82 -8.91 -4.03 -14.26
CA VAL A 82 -9.11 -4.79 -13.00
C VAL A 82 -10.04 -4.04 -12.04
N CYS A 83 -9.87 -2.72 -11.92
CA CYS A 83 -10.78 -1.89 -11.10
C CYS A 83 -12.20 -1.88 -11.66
N ARG A 84 -12.36 -1.81 -13.00
CA ARG A 84 -13.69 -1.85 -13.65
C ARG A 84 -14.35 -3.21 -13.45
N ASP A 85 -13.61 -4.30 -13.56
CA ASP A 85 -14.10 -5.66 -13.33
C ASP A 85 -14.49 -5.88 -11.87
N ALA A 86 -13.77 -5.25 -10.94
CA ALA A 86 -14.12 -5.20 -9.52
C ALA A 86 -15.33 -4.29 -9.19
N GLY A 87 -15.95 -3.68 -10.21
CA GLY A 87 -17.18 -2.89 -10.07
C GLY A 87 -16.97 -1.37 -9.95
N TRP A 88 -15.73 -0.86 -9.98
CA TRP A 88 -15.50 0.58 -9.89
C TRP A 88 -15.98 1.31 -11.14
N ARG A 89 -16.76 2.38 -10.97
CA ARG A 89 -17.25 3.23 -12.08
C ARG A 89 -16.80 4.69 -11.98
N GLY A 90 -16.27 5.10 -10.83
CA GLY A 90 -15.74 6.46 -10.62
C GLY A 90 -14.42 6.72 -11.35
N PRO A 91 -13.79 7.89 -11.13
CA PRO A 91 -12.54 8.24 -11.77
C PRO A 91 -11.36 7.39 -11.24
N ILE A 92 -10.32 7.25 -12.08
CA ILE A 92 -9.09 6.53 -11.75
C ILE A 92 -7.87 7.38 -12.11
N LEU A 93 -7.03 7.65 -11.11
CA LEU A 93 -5.72 8.27 -11.25
C LEU A 93 -4.63 7.23 -11.51
N ILE A 94 -3.79 7.43 -12.51
CA ILE A 94 -2.69 6.54 -12.88
C ILE A 94 -1.37 7.23 -12.55
N TYR A 95 -0.72 6.78 -11.46
CA TYR A 95 0.53 7.39 -10.97
C TYR A 95 1.70 7.31 -11.95
N GLY A 96 1.79 6.20 -12.69
CA GLY A 96 2.85 5.98 -13.67
C GLY A 96 2.68 6.80 -14.95
N GLY A 97 1.52 7.43 -15.14
CA GLY A 97 1.14 7.99 -16.43
C GLY A 97 1.15 6.91 -17.51
N LEU A 98 1.57 7.31 -18.71
CA LEU A 98 1.81 6.41 -19.84
C LEU A 98 3.24 5.86 -19.81
N GLN A 99 3.45 4.64 -20.29
CA GLN A 99 4.76 4.01 -20.43
C GLN A 99 5.26 3.98 -21.88
N ASP A 100 4.36 4.02 -22.87
CA ASP A 100 4.69 4.02 -24.28
C ASP A 100 3.54 4.60 -25.15
N LEU A 101 3.76 4.62 -26.46
CA LEU A 101 2.75 5.01 -27.46
C LEU A 101 1.60 4.02 -27.60
N ILE A 102 1.77 2.76 -27.19
CA ILE A 102 0.73 1.73 -27.29
C ILE A 102 -0.36 2.04 -26.27
N GLU A 103 0.01 2.39 -25.04
CA GLU A 103 -0.93 2.75 -23.96
C GLU A 103 -1.84 3.93 -24.33
N VAL A 104 -1.40 4.84 -25.21
CA VAL A 104 -2.24 5.95 -25.73
C VAL A 104 -3.51 5.42 -26.42
N ALA A 105 -3.44 4.25 -27.07
CA ALA A 105 -4.57 3.64 -27.74
C ALA A 105 -5.62 3.05 -26.77
N HIS A 106 -5.31 2.97 -25.48
CA HIS A 106 -6.16 2.38 -24.44
C HIS A 106 -6.75 3.45 -23.49
N LEU A 107 -6.81 4.71 -23.94
CA LEU A 107 -7.36 5.84 -23.19
C LEU A 107 -8.86 6.08 -23.43
N ASP A 108 -9.57 5.12 -24.04
CA ASP A 108 -10.99 5.16 -24.35
C ASP A 108 -11.91 4.91 -23.13
N GLN A 109 -11.33 4.64 -21.95
CA GLN A 109 -12.10 4.44 -20.74
C GLN A 109 -12.52 5.77 -20.09
N PRO A 110 -13.72 5.85 -19.50
CA PRO A 110 -14.17 7.05 -18.81
C PRO A 110 -13.42 7.31 -17.51
N GLY A 111 -13.26 8.60 -17.20
CA GLY A 111 -12.76 9.08 -15.91
C GLY A 111 -11.28 8.80 -15.67
N LEU A 112 -10.46 8.75 -16.72
CA LEU A 112 -9.01 8.60 -16.57
C LEU A 112 -8.33 9.91 -16.17
N HIS A 113 -7.44 9.82 -15.20
CA HIS A 113 -6.56 10.89 -14.76
C HIS A 113 -5.11 10.43 -14.87
N LEU A 114 -4.34 11.02 -15.78
CA LEU A 114 -2.96 10.62 -16.08
C LEU A 114 -1.98 11.54 -15.35
N VAL A 115 -1.08 10.97 -14.55
CA VAL A 115 0.04 11.73 -13.98
C VAL A 115 1.14 11.86 -15.03
N ILE A 116 1.46 13.08 -15.43
CA ILE A 116 2.52 13.40 -16.38
C ILE A 116 3.78 13.77 -15.62
N SER A 117 4.81 12.94 -15.77
CA SER A 117 6.10 13.06 -15.09
C SER A 117 7.26 13.34 -16.05
N SER A 118 7.06 13.26 -17.37
CA SER A 118 8.07 13.52 -18.38
C SER A 118 7.48 14.18 -19.64
N VAL A 119 8.33 14.77 -20.50
CA VAL A 119 7.91 15.43 -21.74
C VAL A 119 7.50 14.40 -22.79
N GLU A 120 8.15 13.24 -22.80
CA GLU A 120 7.88 12.14 -23.72
C GLU A 120 6.43 11.66 -23.61
N GLN A 121 5.86 11.65 -22.39
CA GLN A 121 4.45 11.33 -22.18
C GLN A 121 3.51 12.33 -22.86
N LEU A 122 3.88 13.61 -22.92
CA LEU A 122 3.15 14.62 -23.68
C LEU A 122 3.37 14.46 -25.19
N ASP A 123 4.57 14.06 -25.63
CA ASP A 123 4.82 13.74 -27.03
C ASP A 123 3.97 12.57 -27.50
N TRP A 124 3.82 11.53 -26.68
CA TRP A 124 2.96 10.39 -26.97
C TRP A 124 1.49 10.76 -27.06
N LEU A 125 1.00 11.61 -26.15
CA LEU A 125 -0.36 12.14 -26.20
C LEU A 125 -0.59 13.01 -27.44
N ALA A 126 0.42 13.77 -27.88
CA ALA A 126 0.31 14.65 -29.05
C ALA A 126 0.38 13.88 -30.38
N ALA A 127 0.97 12.69 -30.39
CA ALA A 127 1.19 11.89 -31.60
C ALA A 127 -0.11 11.34 -32.20
N ARG A 128 -1.20 11.31 -31.44
CA ARG A 128 -2.50 10.76 -31.87
C ARG A 128 -3.64 11.63 -31.33
N PRO A 129 -4.78 11.73 -32.02
CA PRO A 129 -5.97 12.35 -31.45
C PRO A 129 -6.32 11.67 -30.13
N LEU A 130 -6.57 12.46 -29.08
CA LEU A 130 -7.06 11.91 -27.82
C LEU A 130 -8.51 11.46 -28.02
N HIS A 131 -8.77 10.20 -27.69
CA HIS A 131 -10.09 9.62 -27.85
C HIS A 131 -11.06 10.19 -26.82
N CYS A 132 -12.34 10.24 -27.17
CA CYS A 132 -13.39 10.50 -26.21
C CYS A 132 -13.66 9.22 -25.40
N PRO A 133 -13.73 9.30 -24.06
CA PRO A 133 -13.76 10.51 -23.25
C PRO A 133 -12.36 11.09 -22.95
N PRO A 134 -12.19 12.43 -22.97
CA PRO A 134 -10.89 13.06 -22.80
C PRO A 134 -10.32 12.84 -21.38
N PRO A 135 -9.03 12.51 -21.22
CA PRO A 135 -8.43 12.29 -19.91
C PRO A 135 -8.14 13.61 -19.19
N TRP A 136 -8.05 13.57 -17.87
CA TRP A 136 -7.39 14.62 -17.08
C TRP A 136 -5.88 14.45 -17.10
N LEU A 137 -5.12 15.53 -17.17
CA LEU A 137 -3.66 15.51 -17.00
C LEU A 137 -3.27 16.12 -15.66
N TRP A 138 -2.44 15.41 -14.90
CA TRP A 138 -1.87 15.86 -13.63
C TRP A 138 -0.37 16.05 -13.78
N LEU A 139 0.09 17.28 -13.94
CA LEU A 139 1.51 17.57 -14.07
C LEU A 139 2.20 17.37 -12.72
N ARG A 140 3.18 16.45 -12.68
CA ARG A 140 3.96 16.12 -11.50
C ARG A 140 5.23 16.96 -11.43
N TYR A 141 5.34 17.75 -10.38
CA TYR A 141 6.59 18.44 -10.06
C TYR A 141 7.57 17.47 -9.39
N VAL A 142 8.84 17.55 -9.79
CA VAL A 142 9.93 16.71 -9.24
C VAL A 142 10.06 16.84 -7.73
N GLY A 143 9.79 18.04 -7.20
CA GLY A 143 9.72 18.31 -5.76
C GLY A 143 11.02 17.96 -5.02
N ASP A 144 10.86 17.59 -3.76
CA ASP A 144 11.90 17.15 -2.84
C ASP A 144 12.23 15.64 -2.97
N LEU A 145 11.50 14.90 -3.82
CA LEU A 145 11.93 13.57 -4.25
C LEU A 145 13.09 13.62 -5.26
N GLY A 146 13.30 14.77 -5.91
CA GLY A 146 14.52 15.07 -6.67
C GLY A 146 14.66 14.43 -8.05
N VAL A 147 13.98 13.32 -8.33
CA VAL A 147 14.16 12.59 -9.61
C VAL A 147 12.88 12.18 -10.33
N ILE A 148 11.71 12.27 -9.68
CA ILE A 148 10.44 11.80 -10.27
C ILE A 148 9.48 12.97 -10.52
N GLY A 149 9.42 13.42 -11.76
CA GLY A 149 8.56 14.50 -12.23
C GLY A 149 9.32 15.51 -13.09
N LEU A 150 8.63 16.56 -13.49
CA LEU A 150 9.18 17.65 -14.27
C LEU A 150 9.90 18.64 -13.33
N ASP A 151 11.07 19.11 -13.74
CA ASP A 151 11.73 20.24 -13.08
C ASP A 151 10.96 21.56 -13.28
N TYR A 152 11.46 22.65 -12.70
CA TYR A 152 10.74 23.92 -12.68
C TYR A 152 10.40 24.45 -14.09
N ASP A 153 11.38 24.49 -14.98
CA ASP A 153 11.20 25.05 -16.32
C ASP A 153 10.40 24.13 -17.23
N THR A 154 10.69 22.83 -17.17
CA THR A 154 9.97 21.80 -17.92
C THR A 154 8.51 21.73 -17.49
N TYR A 155 8.21 21.89 -16.20
CA TYR A 155 6.84 21.94 -15.68
C TYR A 155 6.06 23.12 -16.28
N ARG A 156 6.67 24.30 -16.32
CA ARG A 156 6.03 25.50 -16.91
C ARG A 156 5.77 25.32 -18.40
N ALA A 157 6.73 24.76 -19.13
CA ALA A 157 6.58 24.46 -20.55
C ALA A 157 5.48 23.42 -20.80
N ALA A 158 5.43 22.36 -19.99
CA ALA A 158 4.39 21.34 -20.04
C ALA A 158 2.99 21.90 -19.79
N TYR A 159 2.83 22.78 -18.80
CA TYR A 159 1.55 23.45 -18.54
C TYR A 159 1.10 24.28 -19.74
N ALA A 160 1.98 25.14 -20.26
CA ALA A 160 1.68 25.96 -21.44
C ALA A 160 1.34 25.11 -22.68
N ARG A 161 1.97 23.93 -22.83
CA ARG A 161 1.65 22.99 -23.91
C ARG A 161 0.26 22.35 -23.76
N CYS A 162 -0.20 22.13 -22.53
CA CYS A 162 -1.50 21.52 -22.26
C CYS A 162 -2.67 22.52 -22.35
N GLU A 163 -2.44 23.82 -22.17
CA GLU A 163 -3.51 24.84 -22.20
C GLU A 163 -4.31 24.84 -23.52
N PRO A 164 -3.69 24.80 -24.72
CA PRO A 164 -4.44 24.67 -25.96
C PRO A 164 -5.22 23.35 -26.08
N TRP A 165 -4.73 22.26 -25.49
CA TRP A 165 -5.42 20.96 -25.51
C TRP A 165 -6.70 21.03 -24.67
N LEU A 166 -6.63 21.70 -23.52
CA LEU A 166 -7.78 21.97 -22.68
C LEU A 166 -8.80 22.86 -23.40
N ALA A 167 -8.36 23.93 -24.06
CA ALA A 167 -9.23 24.85 -24.79
C ALA A 167 -9.98 24.17 -25.95
N ARG A 168 -9.37 23.16 -26.60
CA ARG A 168 -10.01 22.35 -27.65
C ARG A 168 -10.89 21.21 -27.11
N GLY A 169 -10.80 20.89 -25.83
CA GLY A 169 -11.50 19.76 -25.22
C GLY A 169 -10.81 18.40 -25.43
N ASP A 170 -9.55 18.38 -25.88
CA ASP A 170 -8.77 17.14 -26.05
C ASP A 170 -8.44 16.49 -24.69
N ILE A 171 -8.39 17.30 -23.64
CA ILE A 171 -8.23 16.88 -22.25
C ILE A 171 -9.32 17.50 -21.38
N ALA A 172 -9.76 16.78 -20.35
CA ALA A 172 -10.84 17.21 -19.46
C ALA A 172 -10.39 18.23 -18.39
N GLY A 173 -9.08 18.37 -18.18
CA GLY A 173 -8.54 19.32 -17.21
C GLY A 173 -7.05 19.13 -16.95
N ILE A 174 -6.45 20.16 -16.35
CA ILE A 174 -5.04 20.16 -15.92
C ILE A 174 -5.02 20.31 -14.41
N GLY A 175 -4.33 19.41 -13.72
CA GLY A 175 -4.12 19.44 -12.27
C GLY A 175 -2.63 19.46 -11.91
N HIS A 176 -2.36 19.87 -10.67
CA HIS A 176 -1.01 19.99 -10.12
C HIS A 176 -0.74 18.89 -9.10
N PHE A 177 0.33 18.12 -9.33
CA PHE A 177 0.68 16.96 -8.52
C PHE A 177 2.08 17.10 -7.91
N GLN A 178 2.21 16.78 -6.64
CA GLN A 178 3.50 16.61 -5.96
C GLN A 178 3.40 15.50 -4.90
N HIS A 179 4.54 14.94 -4.52
CA HIS A 179 4.70 14.08 -3.37
C HIS A 179 5.81 14.62 -2.47
N TYR A 180 5.58 14.70 -1.15
CA TYR A 180 6.58 15.15 -0.18
C TYR A 180 7.47 13.99 0.26
N ALA A 181 8.77 14.23 0.37
CA ALA A 181 9.76 13.23 0.74
C ALA A 181 9.89 13.01 2.26
N ALA A 182 9.57 14.02 3.06
CA ALA A 182 9.92 14.06 4.48
C ALA A 182 8.75 14.51 5.38
N ALA A 183 7.51 14.24 4.98
CA ALA A 183 6.31 14.67 5.71
C ALA A 183 6.14 13.97 7.08
N ASP A 184 6.80 12.84 7.30
CA ASP A 184 6.88 12.08 8.55
C ASP A 184 8.15 12.39 9.37
N LEU A 185 8.97 13.36 8.94
CA LEU A 185 10.21 13.75 9.61
C LEU A 185 10.12 15.18 10.19
N PRO A 186 10.97 15.53 11.18
CA PRO A 186 10.97 16.88 11.77
C PRO A 186 11.20 18.02 10.77
N ILE A 187 11.94 17.79 9.68
CA ILE A 187 12.15 18.79 8.62
C ILE A 187 10.84 19.17 7.90
N GLY A 188 9.85 18.27 7.90
CA GLY A 188 8.50 18.49 7.40
C GLY A 188 8.43 18.89 5.92
N ILE A 189 7.34 19.58 5.56
CA ILE A 189 7.01 19.90 4.16
C ILE A 189 7.21 21.37 3.77
N ALA A 190 7.51 22.26 4.71
CA ALA A 190 7.36 23.71 4.51
C ALA A 190 8.15 24.24 3.30
N ALA A 191 9.42 23.87 3.17
CA ALA A 191 10.27 24.31 2.05
C ALA A 191 9.77 23.76 0.69
N ALA A 192 9.39 22.48 0.65
CA ALA A 192 8.87 21.83 -0.55
C ALA A 192 7.51 22.41 -0.96
N GLN A 193 6.65 22.69 0.01
CA GLN A 193 5.35 23.33 -0.17
C GLN A 193 5.50 24.75 -0.73
N ALA A 194 6.43 25.56 -0.18
CA ALA A 194 6.69 26.91 -0.65
C ALA A 194 7.14 26.93 -2.12
N ARG A 195 8.08 26.06 -2.52
CA ARG A 195 8.53 25.93 -3.92
C ARG A 195 7.37 25.61 -4.87
N PHE A 196 6.54 24.63 -4.50
CA PHE A 196 5.39 24.23 -5.31
C PHE A 196 4.33 25.32 -5.45
N ARG A 197 4.06 26.04 -4.36
CA ARG A 197 3.13 27.17 -4.36
C ARG A 197 3.64 28.28 -5.28
N THR A 198 4.93 28.59 -5.25
CA THR A 198 5.55 29.56 -6.16
C THR A 198 5.42 29.13 -7.62
N LEU A 199 5.76 27.87 -7.93
CA LEU A 199 5.66 27.32 -9.29
C LEU A 199 4.23 27.42 -9.84
N THR A 200 3.22 27.07 -9.02
CA THR A 200 1.81 26.95 -9.45
C THR A 200 0.96 28.19 -9.15
N ALA A 201 1.56 29.31 -8.74
CA ALA A 201 0.83 30.50 -8.27
C ALA A 201 -0.08 31.13 -9.34
N ARG A 202 0.33 31.06 -10.61
CA ARG A 202 -0.39 31.64 -11.77
C ARG A 202 -0.95 30.59 -12.71
N MET A 203 -1.07 29.35 -12.25
CA MET A 203 -1.60 28.24 -13.02
C MET A 203 -2.93 27.80 -12.41
N ALA A 204 -3.94 27.68 -13.25
CA ALA A 204 -5.25 27.19 -12.84
C ALA A 204 -5.22 25.67 -12.73
N GLY A 205 -6.00 25.11 -11.80
CA GLY A 205 -6.18 23.68 -11.68
C GLY A 205 -6.19 23.18 -10.24
N PRO A 206 -6.81 22.02 -9.99
CA PRO A 206 -6.81 21.40 -8.67
C PRO A 206 -5.40 20.96 -8.27
N ARG A 207 -5.15 20.90 -6.95
CA ARG A 207 -3.88 20.46 -6.39
C ARG A 207 -4.03 19.15 -5.63
N SER A 208 -3.10 18.23 -5.85
CA SER A 208 -2.94 17.02 -5.05
C SER A 208 -1.50 16.90 -4.58
N THR A 209 -1.26 17.09 -3.28
CA THR A 209 0.10 17.03 -2.72
C THR A 209 0.24 16.08 -1.52
N SER A 210 -0.87 15.73 -0.86
CA SER A 210 -0.84 15.03 0.42
C SER A 210 -1.07 13.53 0.29
N SER A 211 -0.07 12.74 0.69
CA SER A 211 -0.16 11.28 0.90
C SER A 211 -0.37 10.97 2.40
N SER A 212 -0.37 9.68 2.77
CA SER A 212 -0.58 9.22 4.16
C SER A 212 0.25 9.98 5.22
N PRO A 213 1.58 10.16 5.09
CA PRO A 213 2.37 10.97 6.03
C PRO A 213 1.85 12.42 6.16
N THR A 214 1.55 13.07 5.04
CA THR A 214 1.09 14.47 5.04
C THR A 214 -0.30 14.61 5.68
N ILE A 215 -1.21 13.67 5.40
CA ILE A 215 -2.55 13.64 6.01
C ILE A 215 -2.44 13.55 7.54
N LEU A 216 -1.47 12.79 8.04
CA LEU A 216 -1.31 12.57 9.48
C LEU A 216 -0.53 13.68 10.19
N CYS A 217 0.61 14.09 9.64
CA CYS A 217 1.54 15.01 10.30
C CYS A 217 1.29 16.49 9.96
N HIS A 218 0.62 16.76 8.84
CA HIS A 218 0.32 18.11 8.36
C HIS A 218 -1.16 18.24 7.94
N PRO A 219 -2.12 17.90 8.83
CA PRO A 219 -3.54 17.82 8.49
C PRO A 219 -4.11 19.16 8.00
N GLU A 220 -3.67 20.29 8.57
CA GLU A 220 -4.08 21.62 8.12
C GLU A 220 -3.71 21.88 6.67
N HIS A 221 -2.48 21.55 6.27
CA HIS A 221 -2.07 21.64 4.86
C HIS A 221 -2.87 20.67 3.99
N ALA A 222 -3.02 19.41 4.42
CA ALA A 222 -3.76 18.40 3.66
C ALA A 222 -5.22 18.83 3.39
N ALA A 223 -5.87 19.46 4.36
CA ALA A 223 -7.22 19.98 4.24
C ALA A 223 -7.35 21.13 3.22
N THR A 224 -6.26 21.84 2.89
CA THR A 224 -6.27 22.90 1.85
C THR A 224 -6.07 22.38 0.42
N THR A 225 -5.72 21.11 0.25
CA THR A 225 -5.55 20.51 -1.08
C THR A 225 -6.90 20.13 -1.68
N HIS A 226 -6.99 20.01 -3.01
CA HIS A 226 -8.25 19.60 -3.65
C HIS A 226 -8.44 18.08 -3.60
N TRP A 227 -7.32 17.34 -3.59
CA TRP A 227 -7.30 15.89 -3.54
C TRP A 227 -6.18 15.37 -2.64
N ILE A 228 -6.54 14.52 -1.69
CA ILE A 228 -5.60 13.73 -0.89
C ILE A 228 -5.48 12.30 -1.40
N ARG A 229 -4.39 11.61 -1.04
CA ARG A 229 -4.04 10.29 -1.57
C ARG A 229 -3.62 9.33 -0.46
N PRO A 230 -4.55 8.90 0.41
CA PRO A 230 -4.25 7.92 1.44
C PRO A 230 -3.90 6.57 0.77
N GLY A 231 -2.73 6.04 1.13
CA GLY A 231 -2.29 4.68 0.82
C GLY A 231 -2.21 3.88 2.11
N ARG A 232 -1.07 3.96 2.80
CA ARG A 232 -0.81 3.29 4.10
C ARG A 232 -2.01 3.34 5.08
N LEU A 233 -2.63 4.52 5.26
CA LEU A 233 -3.73 4.70 6.21
C LEU A 233 -4.95 3.83 5.89
N LEU A 234 -5.26 3.60 4.60
CA LEU A 234 -6.40 2.77 4.18
C LEU A 234 -6.24 1.32 4.64
N TYR A 235 -5.00 0.83 4.67
CA TYR A 235 -4.68 -0.56 5.01
C TYR A 235 -4.39 -0.77 6.51
N GLY A 236 -4.64 0.25 7.32
CA GLY A 236 -4.41 0.16 8.77
C GLY A 236 -2.94 0.28 9.16
N LEU A 237 -2.10 0.88 8.31
CA LEU A 237 -0.67 1.02 8.53
C LEU A 237 -0.30 2.46 8.88
N SER A 238 0.48 2.61 9.94
CA SER A 238 1.07 3.90 10.29
C SER A 238 2.14 4.33 9.27
N PRO A 239 2.20 5.62 8.91
CA PRO A 239 3.38 6.17 8.26
C PRO A 239 4.52 6.49 9.23
N LEU A 240 4.30 6.49 10.55
CA LEU A 240 5.25 6.93 11.56
C LEU A 240 6.10 5.78 12.12
N PRO A 241 7.34 6.04 12.54
CA PRO A 241 8.23 5.02 13.10
C PRO A 241 7.90 4.64 14.56
N ASP A 242 7.27 5.53 15.33
CA ASP A 242 7.06 5.42 16.77
C ASP A 242 5.64 4.96 17.17
N ARG A 243 4.73 4.87 16.20
CA ARG A 243 3.32 4.51 16.42
C ARG A 243 2.82 3.54 15.38
N THR A 244 1.97 2.60 15.80
CA THR A 244 1.28 1.67 14.91
C THR A 244 -0.05 2.24 14.40
N GLY A 245 -0.61 1.63 13.35
CA GLY A 245 -1.93 1.99 12.83
C GLY A 245 -3.03 1.87 13.90
N THR A 246 -2.95 0.87 14.78
CA THR A 246 -3.91 0.70 15.87
C THR A 246 -3.85 1.84 16.90
N GLN A 247 -2.65 2.31 17.25
CA GLN A 247 -2.47 3.50 18.09
C GLN A 247 -2.95 4.80 17.42
N LEU A 248 -3.19 4.77 16.11
CA LEU A 248 -3.79 5.87 15.34
C LEU A 248 -5.33 5.74 15.22
N GLY A 249 -5.94 4.68 15.77
CA GLY A 249 -7.37 4.38 15.59
C GLY A 249 -7.72 3.72 14.26
N LEU A 250 -6.72 3.21 13.53
CA LEU A 250 -6.90 2.45 12.31
C LEU A 250 -7.03 0.94 12.62
N ARG A 251 -7.66 0.20 11.71
CA ARG A 251 -7.81 -1.26 11.78
C ARG A 251 -6.89 -1.92 10.76
N PRO A 252 -6.01 -2.86 11.16
CA PRO A 252 -5.21 -3.65 10.21
C PRO A 252 -6.14 -4.39 9.24
N ALA A 253 -5.90 -4.24 7.94
CA ALA A 253 -6.77 -4.81 6.91
C ALA A 253 -6.28 -6.12 6.31
N LEU A 254 -5.07 -6.58 6.65
CA LEU A 254 -4.54 -7.88 6.22
C LEU A 254 -3.76 -8.53 7.35
N SER A 255 -4.04 -9.82 7.58
CA SER A 255 -3.32 -10.67 8.54
C SER A 255 -2.70 -11.88 7.85
N MET A 256 -1.43 -12.16 8.16
CA MET A 256 -0.72 -13.34 7.70
C MET A 256 -0.94 -14.49 8.69
N ARG A 257 -1.57 -15.55 8.22
CA ARG A 257 -2.00 -16.69 9.05
C ARG A 257 -1.39 -17.98 8.53
N ALA A 258 -1.06 -18.88 9.45
CA ALA A 258 -0.52 -20.19 9.17
C ALA A 258 -1.04 -21.20 10.21
N ARG A 259 -0.47 -22.41 10.20
CA ARG A 259 -0.72 -23.43 11.21
C ARG A 259 0.60 -24.09 11.61
N LEU A 260 0.63 -24.68 12.80
CA LEU A 260 1.70 -25.60 13.16
C LEU A 260 1.67 -26.81 12.22
N ALA A 261 2.83 -27.14 11.65
CA ALA A 261 3.09 -28.35 10.87
C ALA A 261 3.42 -29.53 11.78
N ALA A 262 4.24 -29.27 12.80
CA ALA A 262 4.74 -30.25 13.74
C ALA A 262 5.05 -29.60 15.09
N VAL A 263 5.14 -30.43 16.12
CA VAL A 263 5.60 -30.06 17.46
C VAL A 263 6.62 -31.09 17.91
N HIS A 264 7.75 -30.63 18.43
CA HIS A 264 8.86 -31.46 18.86
C HIS A 264 9.30 -31.09 20.28
N GLU A 265 9.65 -32.09 21.08
CA GLU A 265 10.45 -31.89 22.29
C GLU A 265 11.92 -31.93 21.89
N VAL A 266 12.70 -30.92 22.26
CA VAL A 266 14.14 -30.85 21.95
C VAL A 266 14.94 -30.71 23.24
N ALA A 267 16.07 -31.43 23.32
CA ALA A 267 16.97 -31.35 24.48
C ALA A 267 17.77 -30.04 24.47
N ALA A 268 18.25 -29.63 25.66
CA ALA A 268 19.21 -28.54 25.77
C ALA A 268 20.46 -28.81 24.92
N GLY A 269 21.00 -27.78 24.28
CA GLY A 269 22.15 -27.87 23.38
C GLY A 269 21.82 -28.31 21.95
N THR A 270 20.57 -28.65 21.63
CA THR A 270 20.18 -29.06 20.26
C THR A 270 20.26 -27.88 19.29
N PRO A 271 21.04 -27.96 18.19
CA PRO A 271 21.04 -26.94 17.14
C PRO A 271 19.80 -27.07 16.25
N LEU A 272 19.17 -25.94 15.92
CA LEU A 272 17.95 -25.83 15.12
C LEU A 272 18.14 -24.84 13.97
N GLY A 273 17.49 -25.14 12.84
CA GLY A 273 17.56 -24.32 11.62
C GLY A 273 18.86 -24.47 10.83
N TYR A 274 19.06 -23.64 9.82
CA TYR A 274 20.27 -23.68 9.00
C TYR A 274 21.51 -23.39 9.86
N HIS A 275 22.55 -24.21 9.70
CA HIS A 275 23.83 -24.09 10.42
C HIS A 275 23.71 -24.04 11.96
N GLY A 276 22.58 -24.48 12.53
CA GLY A 276 22.34 -24.37 13.98
C GLY A 276 22.22 -22.93 14.46
N ALA A 277 21.66 -22.03 13.63
CA ALA A 277 21.49 -20.60 13.94
C ALA A 277 20.76 -20.32 15.27
N PHE A 278 19.98 -21.28 15.77
CA PHE A 278 19.49 -21.28 17.14
C PHE A 278 19.93 -22.56 17.83
N VAL A 279 20.48 -22.45 19.04
CA VAL A 279 20.81 -23.60 19.90
C VAL A 279 19.88 -23.56 21.11
N ALA A 280 19.14 -24.64 21.34
CA ALA A 280 18.18 -24.72 22.44
C ALA A 280 18.89 -24.50 23.79
N PRO A 281 18.60 -23.41 24.54
CA PRO A 281 19.31 -23.12 25.78
C PRO A 281 18.88 -24.05 26.92
N THR A 282 17.69 -24.64 26.82
CA THR A 282 17.11 -25.59 27.77
C THR A 282 16.35 -26.66 27.00
N ALA A 283 15.90 -27.72 27.67
CA ALA A 283 14.93 -28.61 27.09
C ALA A 283 13.64 -27.82 26.82
N MET A 284 13.15 -27.84 25.59
CA MET A 284 12.04 -26.98 25.18
C MET A 284 11.14 -27.65 24.15
N ARG A 285 9.91 -27.14 24.07
CA ARG A 285 8.92 -27.57 23.09
C ARG A 285 8.94 -26.62 21.90
N VAL A 286 9.18 -27.13 20.70
CA VAL A 286 9.36 -26.33 19.48
C VAL A 286 8.25 -26.64 18.49
N GLY A 287 7.61 -25.59 18.00
CA GLY A 287 6.63 -25.64 16.92
C GLY A 287 7.29 -25.35 15.58
N VAL A 288 6.96 -26.16 14.56
CA VAL A 288 7.28 -25.86 13.16
C VAL A 288 6.06 -25.20 12.56
N VAL A 289 6.17 -23.98 12.04
CA VAL A 289 5.06 -23.26 11.40
C VAL A 289 5.16 -23.43 9.88
N ASN A 290 4.02 -23.62 9.23
CA ASN A 290 3.88 -23.75 7.78
C ASN A 290 3.98 -22.41 7.01
N CYS A 291 5.05 -21.66 7.25
CA CYS A 291 5.36 -20.43 6.54
C CYS A 291 6.86 -20.15 6.59
N GLY A 292 7.45 -19.77 5.46
CA GLY A 292 8.84 -19.36 5.37
C GLY A 292 9.04 -18.18 4.43
N TYR A 293 10.28 -17.94 4.03
CA TYR A 293 10.59 -16.82 3.13
C TYR A 293 10.06 -17.02 1.71
N ALA A 294 9.72 -18.24 1.29
CA ALA A 294 9.06 -18.48 0.01
C ALA A 294 7.63 -17.91 -0.04
N GLN A 295 7.02 -17.65 1.12
CA GLN A 295 5.73 -16.97 1.25
C GLN A 295 5.88 -15.45 1.45
N GLY A 296 7.11 -14.92 1.50
CA GLY A 296 7.38 -13.50 1.69
C GLY A 296 7.66 -13.09 3.14
N TYR A 297 7.66 -14.04 4.09
CA TYR A 297 8.09 -13.74 5.47
C TYR A 297 9.59 -13.39 5.51
N PRO A 298 10.05 -12.46 6.35
CA PRO A 298 11.47 -12.10 6.43
C PRO A 298 12.35 -13.32 6.74
N GLY A 299 13.49 -13.45 6.05
CA GLY A 299 14.39 -14.61 6.21
C GLY A 299 15.22 -14.60 7.50
N HIS A 300 15.46 -13.42 8.07
CA HIS A 300 16.35 -13.23 9.23
C HIS A 300 15.70 -12.34 10.30
N PRO A 301 14.51 -12.70 10.83
CA PRO A 301 13.97 -11.99 11.99
C PRO A 301 14.87 -12.27 13.21
N PRO A 302 14.97 -11.35 14.17
CA PRO A 302 15.62 -11.62 15.44
C PRO A 302 14.92 -12.76 16.20
N VAL A 303 15.70 -13.50 17.00
CA VAL A 303 15.16 -14.44 17.99
C VAL A 303 14.26 -13.66 18.96
N GLY A 304 13.12 -14.24 19.32
CA GLY A 304 12.15 -13.59 20.18
C GLY A 304 11.04 -12.82 19.44
N MET A 305 11.07 -12.77 18.11
CA MET A 305 10.02 -12.13 17.31
C MET A 305 8.63 -12.65 17.73
N PRO A 306 7.68 -11.79 18.12
CA PRO A 306 6.38 -12.23 18.58
C PRO A 306 5.58 -12.90 17.46
N VAL A 307 4.90 -13.98 17.82
CA VAL A 307 3.88 -14.67 17.00
C VAL A 307 2.70 -15.02 17.90
N LEU A 308 1.50 -15.19 17.35
CA LEU A 308 0.35 -15.67 18.13
C LEU A 308 0.08 -17.12 17.80
N VAL A 309 0.20 -18.01 18.78
CA VAL A 309 -0.19 -19.43 18.69
C VAL A 309 -1.50 -19.59 19.46
N ASN A 310 -2.56 -20.00 18.77
CA ASN A 310 -3.91 -20.07 19.34
C ASN A 310 -4.35 -18.79 20.08
N GLY A 311 -3.99 -17.61 19.54
CA GLY A 311 -4.30 -16.31 20.14
C GLY A 311 -3.40 -15.89 21.31
N ARG A 312 -2.46 -16.73 21.76
CA ARG A 312 -1.51 -16.44 22.85
C ARG A 312 -0.13 -16.13 22.28
N LEU A 313 0.61 -15.22 22.91
CA LEU A 313 1.97 -14.87 22.48
C LEU A 313 2.93 -16.05 22.64
N ALA A 314 3.66 -16.33 21.56
CA ALA A 314 4.84 -17.18 21.49
C ALA A 314 5.99 -16.38 20.85
N ARG A 315 7.16 -17.01 20.77
CA ARG A 315 8.38 -16.37 20.26
C ARG A 315 8.95 -17.17 19.10
N GLY A 316 9.28 -16.49 17.99
CA GLY A 316 10.03 -17.08 16.90
C GLY A 316 11.49 -17.33 17.30
N LEU A 317 12.09 -18.40 16.78
CA LEU A 317 13.47 -18.81 17.09
C LEU A 317 14.50 -18.26 16.10
N GLY A 318 14.20 -17.12 15.46
CA GLY A 318 15.12 -16.43 14.56
C GLY A 318 15.05 -16.95 13.12
N GLN A 319 16.20 -17.34 12.56
CA GLN A 319 16.37 -17.61 11.13
C GLN A 319 15.26 -18.51 10.54
N VAL A 320 14.73 -18.07 9.40
CA VAL A 320 13.57 -18.68 8.73
C VAL A 320 14.04 -19.54 7.56
N MET A 321 13.47 -20.73 7.43
CA MET A 321 13.70 -21.65 6.31
C MET A 321 12.76 -21.34 5.15
N MET A 322 12.97 -21.99 4.00
CA MET A 322 12.20 -21.69 2.78
C MET A 322 10.70 -21.75 2.98
N GLU A 323 10.22 -22.81 3.65
CA GLU A 323 8.79 -23.09 3.83
C GLU A 323 8.38 -23.09 5.32
N HIS A 324 9.32 -22.90 6.24
CA HIS A 324 9.11 -23.09 7.67
C HIS A 324 9.81 -22.04 8.54
N LEU A 325 9.17 -21.69 9.65
CA LEU A 325 9.77 -20.94 10.75
C LEU A 325 9.52 -21.70 12.06
N LEU A 326 10.42 -21.54 13.01
CA LEU A 326 10.36 -22.24 14.29
C LEU A 326 9.89 -21.30 15.39
N VAL A 327 9.08 -21.82 16.31
CA VAL A 327 8.52 -21.06 17.44
C VAL A 327 8.69 -21.83 18.74
N ASP A 328 8.95 -21.10 19.83
CA ASP A 328 8.93 -21.63 21.19
C ASP A 328 7.48 -21.86 21.66
N LEU A 329 7.20 -23.10 22.07
CA LEU A 329 5.90 -23.55 22.59
C LEU A 329 5.95 -23.86 24.09
N GLY A 330 6.99 -23.47 24.82
CA GLY A 330 7.12 -23.77 26.26
C GLY A 330 5.92 -23.33 27.10
N ASN A 331 5.26 -22.22 26.72
CA ASN A 331 4.05 -21.71 27.38
C ASN A 331 2.72 -22.14 26.70
N HIS A 332 2.79 -23.12 25.80
CA HIS A 332 1.68 -23.57 24.96
C HIS A 332 1.54 -25.10 25.01
N PRO A 333 1.21 -25.69 26.17
CA PRO A 333 1.16 -27.15 26.33
C PRO A 333 0.12 -27.81 25.41
N ASP A 334 -0.98 -27.11 25.12
CA ASP A 334 -2.07 -27.62 24.28
C ASP A 334 -1.81 -27.45 22.78
N ALA A 335 -0.69 -26.82 22.38
CA ALA A 335 -0.37 -26.66 20.96
C ALA A 335 -0.06 -28.01 20.32
N ALA A 336 -0.60 -28.24 19.13
CA ALA A 336 -0.46 -29.48 18.37
C ALA A 336 -0.37 -29.15 16.86
N PRO A 337 0.02 -30.11 16.00
CA PRO A 337 -0.12 -29.94 14.56
C PRO A 337 -1.53 -29.44 14.18
N GLY A 338 -1.60 -28.44 13.32
CA GLY A 338 -2.84 -27.79 12.92
C GLY A 338 -3.26 -26.59 13.78
N THR A 339 -2.67 -26.37 14.96
CA THR A 339 -2.97 -25.19 15.80
C THR A 339 -2.79 -23.89 14.98
N PRO A 340 -3.76 -22.96 14.99
CA PRO A 340 -3.66 -21.71 14.26
C PRO A 340 -2.50 -20.84 14.74
N VAL A 341 -1.80 -20.22 13.79
CA VAL A 341 -0.71 -19.27 14.03
C VAL A 341 -0.99 -17.97 13.28
N ILE A 342 -0.81 -16.83 13.94
CA ILE A 342 -0.83 -15.50 13.30
C ILE A 342 0.57 -14.93 13.39
N LEU A 343 1.10 -14.54 12.23
CA LEU A 343 2.45 -14.04 12.09
C LEU A 343 2.52 -12.51 12.19
N TRP A 344 1.47 -11.82 11.75
CA TRP A 344 1.27 -10.38 11.89
C TRP A 344 -0.10 -9.96 11.34
N GLY A 345 -0.42 -8.67 11.50
CA GLY A 345 -1.56 -8.01 10.85
C GLY A 345 -2.84 -8.09 11.66
N THR A 346 -2.70 -8.18 12.98
CA THR A 346 -3.79 -8.08 13.94
C THR A 346 -3.51 -6.95 14.92
N PRO A 347 -4.52 -6.46 15.66
CA PRO A 347 -4.27 -5.43 16.67
C PRO A 347 -3.24 -5.82 17.73
N GLU A 348 -3.21 -7.10 18.10
CA GLU A 348 -2.29 -7.68 19.10
C GLU A 348 -0.88 -7.89 18.52
N LEU A 349 -0.77 -8.09 17.20
CA LEU A 349 0.49 -8.26 16.50
C LEU A 349 0.51 -7.43 15.19
N PRO A 350 0.71 -6.11 15.28
CA PRO A 350 0.77 -5.23 14.12
C PRO A 350 1.92 -5.58 13.16
N ALA A 351 1.70 -5.38 11.86
CA ALA A 351 2.71 -5.64 10.83
C ALA A 351 3.95 -4.74 10.99
N GLU A 352 3.77 -3.52 11.52
CA GLU A 352 4.82 -2.56 11.80
C GLU A 352 5.89 -3.12 12.75
N HIS A 353 5.51 -3.91 13.76
CA HIS A 353 6.47 -4.49 14.70
C HIS A 353 7.39 -5.49 14.01
N VAL A 354 6.82 -6.41 13.22
CA VAL A 354 7.61 -7.42 12.49
C VAL A 354 8.48 -6.77 11.44
N ALA A 355 7.95 -5.78 10.71
CA ALA A 355 8.70 -5.06 9.70
C ALA A 355 9.90 -4.30 10.31
N ALA A 356 9.67 -3.49 11.35
CA ALA A 356 10.70 -2.68 11.99
C ALA A 356 11.82 -3.56 12.58
N ALA A 357 11.47 -4.64 13.26
CA ALA A 357 12.45 -5.58 13.82
C ALA A 357 13.26 -6.34 12.74
N CYS A 358 12.82 -6.32 11.48
CA CYS A 358 13.55 -6.87 10.34
C CYS A 358 14.21 -5.79 9.45
N GLY A 359 14.26 -4.53 9.90
CA GLY A 359 14.81 -3.42 9.12
C GLY A 359 14.00 -3.09 7.85
N ARG A 360 12.68 -3.33 7.89
CA ARG A 360 11.75 -3.08 6.78
C ARG A 360 10.63 -2.13 7.19
N THR A 361 9.94 -1.59 6.21
CA THR A 361 8.67 -0.89 6.41
C THR A 361 7.49 -1.86 6.32
N ALA A 362 6.39 -1.55 7.00
CA ALA A 362 5.19 -2.41 6.91
C ALA A 362 4.66 -2.58 5.47
N PRO A 363 4.64 -1.54 4.60
CA PRO A 363 4.35 -1.71 3.18
C PRO A 363 5.22 -2.77 2.49
N GLU A 364 6.54 -2.75 2.71
CA GLU A 364 7.44 -3.76 2.11
C GLU A 364 7.14 -5.18 2.59
N LEU A 365 6.76 -5.33 3.87
CA LEU A 365 6.36 -6.62 4.42
C LEU A 365 5.09 -7.15 3.75
N ILE A 366 4.05 -6.32 3.63
CA ILE A 366 2.76 -6.76 3.08
C ILE A 366 2.79 -6.94 1.56
N THR A 367 3.49 -6.08 0.82
CA THR A 367 3.60 -6.22 -0.64
C THR A 367 4.62 -7.28 -1.05
N GLY A 368 5.45 -7.75 -0.12
CA GLY A 368 6.43 -8.81 -0.34
C GLY A 368 5.86 -10.23 -0.32
N LEU A 369 4.56 -10.39 -0.04
CA LEU A 369 3.89 -11.68 -0.13
C LEU A 369 3.97 -12.22 -1.56
N THR A 370 4.35 -13.49 -1.69
CA THR A 370 4.49 -14.12 -3.01
C THR A 370 3.16 -14.70 -3.50
N GLY A 371 3.06 -14.99 -4.80
CA GLY A 371 1.90 -15.68 -5.38
C GLY A 371 1.62 -17.09 -4.83
N ARG A 372 2.45 -17.60 -3.91
CA ARG A 372 2.20 -18.84 -3.15
C ARG A 372 1.23 -18.63 -1.99
N VAL A 373 1.00 -17.39 -1.58
CA VAL A 373 0.11 -17.07 -0.47
C VAL A 373 -1.29 -16.80 -1.03
N PRO A 374 -2.27 -17.69 -0.78
CA PRO A 374 -3.65 -17.43 -1.14
C PRO A 374 -4.17 -16.22 -0.35
N ILE A 375 -4.81 -15.30 -1.05
CA ILE A 375 -5.50 -14.17 -0.44
C ILE A 375 -6.99 -14.53 -0.30
N ARG A 376 -7.58 -14.25 0.87
CA ARG A 376 -9.00 -14.46 1.14
C ARG A 376 -9.60 -13.26 1.84
N ALA A 377 -10.73 -12.76 1.34
CA ALA A 377 -11.54 -11.81 2.08
C ALA A 377 -12.31 -12.50 3.22
N SER A 378 -12.48 -11.78 4.33
CA SER A 378 -13.16 -12.23 5.56
C SER A 378 -14.67 -12.15 5.49
#